data_AF-A0AAU9IUD0-F1
#
_entry.id   AF-A0AAU9IUD0-F1
#
_cell.length_a   1.000
_cell.length_b   1.000
_cell.length_c   1.000
_cell.angle_alpha   90.00
_cell.angle_beta   90.00
_cell.angle_gamma   90.00
#
_symmetry.space_group_name_H-M   'P 1'
#
loop_
_entity.id
_entity.type
_entity.pdbx_description
1 polymer ?
#
loop_
_entity_poly.entity_id
_entity_poly.type
_entity_poly.pdbx_seq_one_letter_code
_entity_poly.pdbx_strand_id
1 'polypeptide(L)'
;MLHAGAALIKLSDMECTGPVIHFIKVLLQKRYALPGRVLASVCKFFYKLIMDDRRMPVMWHQALLTLAQYYGKEIEPELKDEIRELIKIHNHPQITPEIRKYLFNEGRE
;
A
#
# COMPACT_ATOMS: atom_id res chain seq x y z
N MET A 1 -0.25 -6.84 18.94
CA MET A 1 -0.65 -5.99 17.79
C MET A 1 -0.06 -4.58 17.85
N LEU A 2 -0.05 -3.89 19.01
CA LEU A 2 0.51 -2.54 19.15
C LEU A 2 1.94 -2.37 18.61
N HIS A 3 2.83 -3.34 18.85
CA HIS A 3 4.22 -3.29 18.37
C HIS A 3 4.33 -3.36 16.83
N ALA A 4 3.46 -4.13 16.16
CA ALA A 4 3.47 -4.23 14.69
C ALA A 4 3.02 -2.93 14.04
N GLY A 5 2.00 -2.26 14.60
CA GLY A 5 1.56 -0.94 14.14
C GLY A 5 2.64 0.14 14.30
N ALA A 6 3.35 0.15 15.44
CA ALA A 6 4.46 1.08 15.66
C ALA A 6 5.63 0.82 14.68
N ALA A 7 5.96 -0.44 14.41
CA ALA A 7 6.98 -0.82 13.43
C ALA A 7 6.58 -0.37 12.00
N LEU A 8 5.32 -0.54 11.60
CA LEU A 8 4.82 -0.10 10.30
C LEU A 8 4.92 1.42 10.12
N ILE A 9 4.55 2.21 11.14
CA ILE A 9 4.73 3.67 11.10
C ILE A 9 6.21 4.00 10.92
N LYS A 10 7.10 3.38 11.72
CA LYS A 10 8.53 3.66 11.63
C LYS A 10 9.11 3.31 10.26
N LEU A 11 8.71 2.18 9.67
CA LEU A 11 9.13 1.77 8.32
C LEU A 11 8.59 2.74 7.25
N SER A 12 7.38 3.26 7.42
CA SER A 12 6.75 4.21 6.50
C SER A 12 7.41 5.60 6.51
N ASP A 13 8.13 5.93 7.57
CA ASP A 13 8.94 7.15 7.68
C ASP A 13 10.35 6.98 7.09
N MET A 14 10.79 5.75 6.81
CA MET A 14 12.10 5.47 6.22
C MET A 14 12.09 5.69 4.70
N GLU A 15 13.29 5.70 4.11
CA GLU A 15 13.45 5.72 2.67
C GLU A 15 12.89 4.44 2.02
N CYS A 16 12.29 4.60 0.85
CA CYS A 16 11.70 3.49 0.10
C CYS A 16 12.80 2.61 -0.53
N THR A 17 13.27 1.63 0.25
CA THR A 17 14.27 0.64 -0.17
C THR A 17 13.66 -0.76 -0.27
N GLY A 18 14.30 -1.65 -1.01
CA GLY A 18 13.86 -3.05 -1.15
C GLY A 18 13.57 -3.76 0.18
N PRO A 19 14.47 -3.70 1.18
CA PRO A 19 14.24 -4.30 2.50
C PRO A 19 13.05 -3.68 3.25
N VAL A 20 12.88 -2.35 3.21
CA VAL A 20 11.76 -1.67 3.88
C VAL A 20 10.42 -2.11 3.27
N ILE A 21 10.34 -2.14 1.92
CA ILE A 21 9.16 -2.64 1.20
C ILE A 21 8.86 -4.09 1.59
N HIS A 22 9.90 -4.93 1.67
CA HIS A 22 9.74 -6.33 2.05
C HIS A 22 9.16 -6.47 3.46
N PHE A 23 9.70 -5.75 4.45
CA PHE A 23 9.18 -5.78 5.82
C PHE A 23 7.74 -5.27 5.92
N ILE A 24 7.41 -4.16 5.23
CA ILE A 24 6.04 -3.65 5.18
C ILE A 24 5.11 -4.73 4.63
N LYS A 25 5.45 -5.34 3.48
CA LYS A 25 4.67 -6.42 2.88
C LYS A 25 4.45 -7.58 3.86
N VAL A 26 5.51 -8.07 4.50
CA VAL A 26 5.43 -9.19 5.45
C VAL A 26 4.54 -8.84 6.65
N LEU A 27 4.64 -7.62 7.18
CA LEU A 27 3.81 -7.18 8.30
C LEU A 27 2.33 -7.05 7.91
N LEU A 28 2.03 -6.53 6.71
CA LEU A 28 0.66 -6.48 6.19
C LEU A 28 0.08 -7.90 5.97
N GLN A 29 0.89 -8.85 5.52
CA GLN A 29 0.47 -10.25 5.35
C GLN A 29 0.07 -10.94 6.66
N LYS A 30 0.45 -10.39 7.83
CA LYS A 30 0.00 -10.92 9.12
C LYS A 30 -1.47 -10.62 9.43
N ARG A 31 -2.13 -9.75 8.65
CA ARG A 31 -3.57 -9.44 8.75
C ARG A 31 -4.00 -9.07 10.18
N TYR A 32 -3.16 -8.32 10.89
CA TYR A 32 -3.55 -7.75 12.18
C TYR A 32 -4.60 -6.67 11.97
N ALA A 33 -5.48 -6.46 12.95
CA ALA A 33 -6.32 -5.26 12.99
C ALA A 33 -5.41 -4.03 13.16
N LEU A 34 -5.38 -3.14 12.16
CA LEU A 34 -4.53 -1.96 12.14
C LEU A 34 -5.38 -0.71 12.37
N PRO A 35 -4.99 0.20 13.28
CA PRO A 35 -5.64 1.49 13.39
C PRO A 35 -5.52 2.30 12.10
N GLY A 36 -6.55 3.08 11.76
CA GLY A 36 -6.57 3.90 10.53
C GLY A 36 -5.32 4.79 10.34
N ARG A 37 -4.78 5.35 11.44
CA ARG A 37 -3.52 6.13 11.39
C ARG A 37 -2.31 5.35 10.84
N VAL A 38 -2.25 4.03 11.10
CA VAL A 38 -1.17 3.17 10.61
C VAL A 38 -1.35 2.94 9.11
N LEU A 39 -2.58 2.65 8.68
CA LEU A 39 -2.92 2.50 7.26
C LEU A 39 -2.63 3.80 6.49
N ALA A 40 -3.00 4.95 7.06
CA ALA A 40 -2.69 6.25 6.48
C ALA A 40 -1.18 6.49 6.32
N SER A 41 -0.37 6.13 7.32
CA SER A 41 1.09 6.22 7.24
C SER A 41 1.65 5.35 6.12
N VAL A 42 1.15 4.11 5.97
CA VAL A 42 1.57 3.19 4.90
C VAL A 42 1.11 3.68 3.52
N CYS A 43 -0.12 4.19 3.37
CA CYS A 43 -0.60 4.77 2.11
C CYS A 43 0.28 5.94 1.68
N LYS A 44 0.58 6.85 2.62
CA LYS A 44 1.46 7.99 2.39
C LYS A 44 2.88 7.57 2.03
N PHE A 45 3.40 6.48 2.61
CA PHE A 45 4.70 5.92 2.22
C PHE A 45 4.75 5.56 0.73
N PHE A 46 3.71 4.94 0.19
CA PHE A 46 3.61 4.65 -1.23
C PHE A 46 3.43 5.92 -2.07
N TYR A 47 2.58 6.85 -1.62
CA TYR A 47 2.27 8.08 -2.35
C TYR A 47 3.46 9.04 -2.47
N LYS A 48 4.45 8.99 -1.57
CA LYS A 48 5.73 9.74 -1.68
C LYS A 48 6.43 9.53 -3.03
N LEU A 49 6.18 8.40 -3.70
CA LEU A 49 6.81 8.03 -4.97
C LEU A 49 6.03 8.49 -6.20
N ILE A 50 4.96 9.28 -6.04
CA ILE A 50 4.14 9.72 -7.18
C ILE A 50 4.93 10.52 -8.23
N MET A 51 5.92 11.31 -7.79
CA MET A 51 6.81 12.07 -8.67
C MET A 51 8.12 11.35 -8.99
N ASP A 52 8.30 10.11 -8.52
CA ASP A 52 9.47 9.30 -8.84
C ASP A 52 9.34 8.80 -10.29
N ASP A 53 10.31 9.11 -11.14
CA ASP A 53 10.32 8.75 -12.56
C ASP A 53 10.89 7.35 -12.82
N ARG A 54 11.44 6.71 -11.79
CA ARG A 54 12.01 5.37 -11.89
C ARG A 54 10.88 4.35 -12.04
N ARG A 55 11.16 3.32 -12.83
CA ARG A 55 10.27 2.16 -12.91
C ARG A 55 10.25 1.41 -11.58
N MET A 56 9.10 1.40 -10.92
CA MET A 56 8.95 0.70 -9.65
C MET A 56 9.18 -0.83 -9.80
N PRO A 57 9.92 -1.46 -8.88
CA PRO A 57 10.19 -2.89 -8.95
C PRO A 57 8.92 -3.71 -8.66
N VAL A 58 8.85 -4.93 -9.19
CA VAL A 58 7.69 -5.84 -8.99
C VAL A 58 7.35 -6.02 -7.50
N MET A 59 8.36 -6.09 -6.63
CA MET A 59 8.15 -6.25 -5.19
C MET A 59 7.36 -5.07 -4.57
N TRP A 60 7.56 -3.85 -5.07
CA TRP A 60 6.82 -2.67 -4.65
C TRP A 60 5.34 -2.80 -4.99
N HIS A 61 5.02 -3.19 -6.23
CA HIS A 61 3.65 -3.42 -6.66
C HIS A 61 2.97 -4.54 -5.86
N GLN A 62 3.70 -5.61 -5.53
CA GLN A 62 3.19 -6.70 -4.70
C GLN A 62 2.92 -6.26 -3.25
N ALA A 63 3.71 -5.34 -2.70
CA ALA A 63 3.47 -4.77 -1.37
C ALA A 63 2.21 -3.90 -1.38
N LEU A 64 2.05 -3.05 -2.40
CA LEU A 64 0.84 -2.24 -2.58
C LEU A 64 -0.42 -3.11 -2.81
N LEU A 65 -0.30 -4.20 -3.57
CA LEU A 65 -1.38 -5.18 -3.73
C LEU A 65 -1.75 -5.84 -2.40
N THR A 66 -0.76 -6.18 -1.56
CA THR A 66 -1.00 -6.77 -0.25
C THR A 66 -1.80 -5.80 0.64
N LEU A 67 -1.46 -4.50 0.62
CA LEU A 67 -2.22 -3.47 1.31
C LEU A 67 -3.67 -3.42 0.82
N ALA A 68 -3.87 -3.34 -0.50
CA ALA A 68 -5.19 -3.29 -1.11
C ALA A 68 -6.04 -4.53 -0.79
N GLN A 69 -5.47 -5.73 -0.91
CA GLN A 69 -6.15 -7.00 -0.68
C GLN A 69 -6.68 -7.17 0.74
N TYR A 70 -5.90 -6.77 1.74
CA TYR A 70 -6.23 -7.05 3.14
C TYR A 70 -6.82 -5.87 3.88
N TYR A 71 -6.53 -4.65 3.45
CA TYR A 71 -6.92 -3.44 4.16
C TYR A 71 -7.73 -2.47 3.28
N GLY A 72 -8.01 -2.82 2.03
CA GLY A 72 -8.74 -1.96 1.09
C GLY A 72 -10.05 -1.39 1.64
N LYS A 73 -10.81 -2.17 2.42
CA LYS A 73 -12.06 -1.73 3.07
C LYS A 73 -11.88 -0.68 4.15
N GLU A 74 -10.73 -0.69 4.83
CA GLU A 74 -10.43 0.13 6.00
C GLU A 74 -9.69 1.43 5.64
N ILE A 75 -9.26 1.59 4.38
CA ILE A 75 -8.57 2.79 3.90
C ILE A 75 -9.59 3.90 3.63
N GLU A 76 -9.28 5.10 4.15
CA GLU A 76 -10.09 6.31 3.93
C GLU A 76 -10.20 6.65 2.43
N PRO A 77 -11.37 7.12 1.94
CA PRO A 77 -11.59 7.41 0.53
C PRO A 77 -10.52 8.32 -0.10
N GLU A 78 -10.08 9.35 0.62
CA GLU A 78 -9.09 10.32 0.17
C GLU A 78 -7.74 9.64 -0.14
N LEU A 79 -7.33 8.70 0.72
CA LEU A 79 -6.11 7.91 0.51
C LEU A 79 -6.26 6.90 -0.63
N LYS A 80 -7.47 6.37 -0.86
CA LYS A 80 -7.73 5.52 -2.03
C LYS A 80 -7.60 6.32 -3.33
N ASP A 81 -8.02 7.59 -3.33
CA ASP A 81 -7.88 8.48 -4.48
C ASP A 81 -6.40 8.78 -4.76
N GLU A 82 -5.60 9.04 -3.72
CA GLU A 82 -4.14 9.16 -3.83
C GLU A 82 -3.49 7.91 -4.47
N ILE A 83 -3.87 6.70 -4.01
CA ILE A 83 -3.38 5.44 -4.58
C ILE A 83 -3.86 5.29 -6.03
N ARG A 84 -5.06 5.78 -6.37
CA ARG A 84 -5.58 5.72 -7.75
C ARG A 84 -4.69 6.51 -8.70
N GLU A 85 -4.27 7.71 -8.32
CA GLU A 85 -3.35 8.51 -9.14
C GLU A 85 -1.96 7.85 -9.21
N LEU A 86 -1.47 7.33 -8.08
CA LEU A 86 -0.19 6.64 -8.01
C LEU A 86 -0.08 5.46 -9.00
N ILE A 87 -1.10 4.59 -9.08
CA ILE A 87 -1.07 3.40 -9.96
C ILE A 87 -1.35 3.71 -11.43
N LYS A 88 -1.80 4.93 -11.76
CA LYS A 88 -1.84 5.41 -13.16
C LYS A 88 -0.45 5.72 -13.66
N ILE A 89 0.38 6.32 -12.81
CA ILE A 89 1.78 6.66 -13.11
C ILE A 89 2.63 5.38 -13.06
N HIS A 90 2.58 4.69 -11.92
CA HIS A 90 3.33 3.44 -11.69
C HIS A 90 2.46 2.23 -12.03
N ASN A 91 2.31 1.97 -13.32
CA ASN A 91 1.50 0.86 -13.82
C ASN A 91 2.29 -0.46 -13.97
N HIS A 92 1.74 -1.55 -13.45
CA HIS A 92 2.18 -2.91 -13.74
C HIS A 92 1.05 -3.69 -14.45
N PRO A 93 1.27 -4.21 -15.67
CA PRO A 93 0.21 -4.79 -16.51
C PRO A 93 -0.66 -5.84 -15.84
N GLN A 94 -0.06 -6.70 -14.99
CA GLN A 94 -0.78 -7.79 -14.32
C GLN A 94 -1.22 -7.47 -12.89
N ILE A 95 -0.60 -6.49 -12.21
CA ILE A 95 -0.80 -6.28 -10.77
C ILE A 95 -1.71 -5.07 -10.53
N THR A 96 -1.56 -4.00 -11.31
CA THR A 96 -2.41 -2.81 -11.20
C THR A 96 -3.91 -3.11 -11.37
N PRO A 97 -4.35 -4.01 -12.29
CA PRO A 97 -5.76 -4.40 -12.37
C PRO A 97 -6.29 -5.02 -11.06
N GLU A 98 -5.50 -5.86 -10.40
CA GLU A 98 -5.87 -6.46 -9.11
C GLU A 98 -5.91 -5.40 -8.01
N ILE A 99 -4.93 -4.48 -7.93
CA ILE A 99 -4.97 -3.37 -6.96
C ILE A 99 -6.28 -2.58 -7.13
N ARG A 100 -6.66 -2.24 -8.36
CA ARG A 100 -7.89 -1.51 -8.64
C ARG A 100 -9.13 -2.29 -8.21
N LYS A 101 -9.16 -3.60 -8.48
CA LYS A 101 -10.25 -4.49 -8.08
C LYS A 101 -10.49 -4.44 -6.57
N TYR A 102 -9.43 -4.57 -5.77
CA TYR A 102 -9.55 -4.58 -4.30
C TYR A 102 -9.84 -3.20 -3.69
N LEU A 103 -9.46 -2.10 -4.33
CA LEU A 103 -9.69 -0.75 -3.78
C LEU A 103 -11.01 -0.11 -4.20
N PHE A 104 -11.51 -0.41 -5.41
CA PHE A 104 -12.59 0.37 -6.03
C PHE A 104 -13.79 -0.44 -6.54
N ASN A 105 -13.69 -1.76 -6.71
CA ASN A 105 -14.77 -2.56 -7.31
C ASN A 105 -15.64 -3.28 -6.28
N GLU A 106 -15.71 -2.79 -5.04
CA GLU A 106 -16.55 -3.38 -3.99
C GLU A 106 -18.03 -3.03 -4.18
N GLY A 107 -18.68 -3.75 -5.10
CA GLY A 107 -20.11 -3.61 -5.39
C GLY A 107 -20.68 -4.69 -6.32
N ARG A 108 -20.10 -5.90 -6.37
CA ARG A 108 -20.66 -7.06 -7.07
C ARG A 108 -20.37 -8.35 -6.31
N GLU A 109 -21.10 -8.56 -5.23
CA GLU A 109 -21.54 -9.89 -4.78
C GLU A 109 -23.05 -9.84 -4.58
#